data_AF-A0A7X7XZF9-F1
#
_entry.id   AF-A0A7X7XZF9-F1
#
_cell.length_a   1.000
_cell.length_b   1.000
_cell.length_c   1.000
_cell.angle_alpha   90.00
_cell.angle_beta   90.00
_cell.angle_gamma   90.00
#
_symmetry.space_group_name_H-M   'P 1'
#
loop_
_entity.id
_entity.type
_entity.pdbx_description
1 polymer ?
#
loop_
_entity_poly.entity_id
_entity_poly.type
_entity_poly.pdbx_seq_one_letter_code
_entity_poly.pdbx_strand_id
1 'polypeptide(L)'
;MDRRAIYVLKKTDDIDFSSIAMDVHIHEDHIRFFDTNRGHMIVGEVIHEDKNKFKFLSKGYAPGIWEFKLLTIEYFKEKFYKSVTNGKIITEKIHTTDDLHHWYRREFKV
;
A
#
# COMPACT_ATOMS: atom_id res chain seq x y z
N MET A 1 -7.06 6.29 12.12
CA MET A 1 -6.60 4.92 12.45
C MET A 1 -5.25 4.73 11.80
N ASP A 2 -4.22 4.52 12.60
CA ASP A 2 -2.86 4.33 12.09
C ASP A 2 -2.64 2.85 11.84
N ARG A 3 -2.54 2.47 10.57
CA ARG A 3 -2.30 1.09 10.19
C ARG A 3 -0.82 0.95 9.87
N ARG A 4 -0.06 0.33 10.78
CA ARG A 4 1.36 -0.04 10.59
C ARG A 4 1.54 -1.17 9.57
N ALA A 5 0.77 -1.16 8.49
CA ALA A 5 0.70 -2.20 7.49
C ALA A 5 1.04 -1.63 6.11
N ILE A 6 1.58 -2.48 5.24
CA ILE A 6 1.84 -2.16 3.85
C ILE A 6 0.65 -2.61 3.00
N TYR A 7 0.15 -1.72 2.15
CA TYR A 7 -0.98 -1.97 1.25
C TYR A 7 -0.52 -1.97 -0.20
N VAL A 8 -1.21 -2.72 -1.03
CA VAL A 8 -1.25 -2.48 -2.47
C VAL A 8 -2.44 -1.57 -2.79
N LEU A 9 -2.24 -0.67 -3.73
CA LEU A 9 -3.19 0.33 -4.16
C LEU A 9 -3.61 0.07 -5.62
N LYS A 10 -4.90 0.18 -5.86
CA LYS A 10 -5.55 0.27 -7.17
C LYS A 10 -6.37 1.56 -7.22
N LYS A 11 -6.07 2.45 -8.15
CA LYS A 11 -6.89 3.64 -8.43
C LYS A 11 -8.05 3.26 -9.33
N THR A 12 -9.02 4.16 -9.46
CA THR A 12 -10.27 3.91 -10.23
C THR A 12 -10.01 3.45 -11.66
N ASP A 13 -9.08 4.10 -12.35
CA ASP A 13 -8.77 3.80 -13.76
C ASP A 13 -7.70 2.73 -13.94
N ASP A 14 -7.12 2.21 -12.84
CA ASP A 14 -6.14 1.15 -12.93
C ASP A 14 -6.84 -0.17 -13.29
N ILE A 15 -6.25 -0.96 -14.19
CA ILE A 15 -6.75 -2.30 -14.53
C ILE A 15 -6.67 -3.21 -13.29
N ASP A 16 -5.59 -3.09 -12.52
CA ASP A 16 -5.29 -3.94 -11.38
C ASP A 16 -4.40 -3.20 -10.35
N PHE A 17 -4.20 -3.78 -9.16
CA PHE A 17 -3.28 -3.27 -8.14
C PHE A 17 -1.87 -3.12 -8.72
N SER A 18 -1.33 -1.92 -8.61
CA SER A 18 -0.11 -1.51 -9.31
C SER A 18 0.91 -0.80 -8.41
N SER A 19 0.46 -0.25 -7.29
CA SER A 19 1.28 0.61 -6.42
C SER A 19 1.34 0.04 -5.01
N ILE A 20 2.41 0.35 -4.27
CA ILE A 20 2.57 0.00 -2.85
C ILE A 20 2.43 1.28 -2.03
N ALA A 21 1.58 1.24 -1.02
CA ALA A 21 1.39 2.30 -0.04
C ALA A 21 1.88 1.81 1.33
N MET A 22 2.89 2.49 1.85
CA MET A 22 3.56 2.17 3.10
C MET A 22 3.14 3.13 4.20
N ASP A 23 3.05 2.63 5.43
CA ASP A 23 2.69 3.39 6.63
C ASP A 23 1.43 4.26 6.42
N VAL A 24 0.33 3.59 6.09
CA VAL A 24 -0.94 4.26 5.74
C VAL A 24 -1.64 4.77 7.00
N HIS A 25 -1.80 6.08 7.09
CA HIS A 25 -2.51 6.77 8.18
C HIS A 25 -3.83 7.30 7.65
N ILE A 26 -4.92 6.88 8.27
CA ILE A 26 -6.28 7.26 7.88
C ILE A 26 -6.77 8.33 8.85
N HIS A 27 -7.09 9.51 8.30
CA HIS A 27 -7.74 10.62 9.00
C HIS A 27 -9.19 10.76 8.52
N GLU A 28 -9.96 11.67 9.13
CA GLU A 28 -11.37 11.89 8.82
C GLU A 28 -11.59 12.35 7.37
N ASP A 29 -10.72 13.24 6.87
CA ASP A 29 -10.86 13.93 5.59
C ASP A 29 -9.69 13.69 4.61
N HIS A 30 -8.72 12.85 4.99
CA HIS A 30 -7.59 12.50 4.14
C HIS A 30 -6.90 11.21 4.56
N ILE A 31 -6.10 10.67 3.66
CA ILE A 31 -5.11 9.62 3.96
C ILE A 31 -3.69 10.14 3.73
N ARG A 32 -2.74 9.62 4.50
CA ARG A 32 -1.31 9.81 4.30
C ARG A 32 -0.63 8.47 4.12
N PHE A 33 0.34 8.39 3.23
CA PHE A 33 1.15 7.19 3.05
C PHE A 33 2.45 7.54 2.32
N PHE A 34 3.43 6.66 2.39
CA PHE A 34 4.65 6.75 1.59
C PHE A 34 4.60 5.76 0.41
N ASP A 35 5.12 6.18 -0.74
CA ASP A 35 5.61 5.24 -1.75
C ASP A 35 7.14 5.10 -1.63
N THR A 36 7.79 4.38 -2.55
CA THR A 36 9.25 4.16 -2.51
C THR A 36 10.09 5.43 -2.69
N ASN A 37 9.47 6.56 -3.04
CA ASN A 37 10.15 7.80 -3.44
C ASN A 37 9.75 9.02 -2.60
N ARG A 38 8.50 9.10 -2.12
CA ARG A 38 7.93 10.29 -1.47
C ARG A 38 6.71 9.98 -0.60
N GLY A 39 6.38 10.92 0.28
CA GLY A 39 5.11 10.95 1.00
C GLY A 39 3.97 11.51 0.15
N HIS A 40 2.75 11.03 0.42
CA HIS A 40 1.50 11.46 -0.20
C HIS A 40 0.49 11.86 0.87
N MET A 41 -0.29 12.89 0.56
CA MET A 41 -1.50 13.25 1.29
C MET A 41 -2.63 13.38 0.28
N ILE A 42 -3.69 12.58 0.43
CA ILE A 42 -4.81 12.56 -0.50
C ILE A 42 -6.09 12.89 0.25
N VAL A 43 -6.78 13.94 -0.16
CA VAL A 43 -8.06 14.37 0.40
C VAL A 43 -9.17 13.42 -0.04
N GLY A 44 -10.03 13.04 0.89
CA GLY A 44 -11.11 12.08 0.66
C GLY A 44 -11.55 11.39 1.94
N GLU A 45 -12.32 10.31 1.81
CA GLU A 45 -12.85 9.59 2.98
C GLU A 45 -12.87 8.08 2.76
N VAL A 46 -12.76 7.31 3.84
CA VAL A 46 -12.96 5.86 3.79
C VAL A 46 -14.45 5.58 3.68
N ILE A 47 -14.86 4.93 2.60
CA ILE A 47 -16.27 4.61 2.32
C ILE A 47 -16.62 3.15 2.63
N HIS A 48 -15.61 2.30 2.80
CA HIS A 48 -15.79 0.90 3.16
C HIS A 48 -14.51 0.36 3.81
N GLU A 49 -14.67 -0.40 4.88
CA GLU A 49 -13.57 -1.01 5.62
C GLU A 49 -13.88 -2.48 5.91
N ASP A 50 -12.89 -3.32 5.68
CA ASP A 50 -12.87 -4.75 6.00
C ASP A 50 -11.53 -5.05 6.71
N LYS A 51 -11.39 -6.27 7.24
CA LYS A 51 -10.24 -6.71 8.04
C LYS A 51 -8.90 -6.44 7.33
N ASN A 52 -8.83 -6.74 6.04
CA ASN A 52 -7.58 -6.71 5.26
C ASN A 52 -7.62 -5.73 4.07
N LYS A 53 -8.69 -4.95 3.90
CA LYS A 53 -8.85 -4.02 2.78
C LYS A 53 -9.75 -2.85 3.17
N PHE A 54 -9.61 -1.75 2.46
CA PHE A 54 -10.55 -0.63 2.56
C PHE A 54 -10.68 0.06 1.20
N LYS A 55 -11.79 0.77 1.02
CA LYS A 55 -12.02 1.63 -0.14
C LYS A 55 -12.03 3.07 0.33
N PHE A 56 -11.32 3.90 -0.41
CA PHE A 56 -11.17 5.32 -0.15
C PHE A 56 -11.71 6.10 -1.34
N LEU A 57 -12.64 7.02 -1.09
CA LEU A 57 -13.13 7.95 -2.11
C LEU A 57 -12.18 9.15 -2.17
N SER A 58 -11.26 9.13 -3.13
CA SER A 58 -10.38 10.28 -3.41
C SER A 58 -11.20 11.40 -4.03
N LYS A 59 -11.09 12.60 -3.45
CA LYS A 59 -11.76 13.83 -3.92
C LYS A 59 -10.79 14.81 -4.60
N GLY A 60 -9.48 14.62 -4.41
CA GLY A 60 -8.43 15.50 -4.93
C GLY A 60 -7.69 14.89 -6.12
N TYR A 61 -6.49 14.36 -5.87
CA TYR A 61 -5.67 13.75 -6.91
C TYR A 61 -6.26 12.41 -7.37
N ALA A 62 -6.33 12.21 -8.69
CA ALA A 62 -7.00 11.08 -9.36
C ALA A 62 -8.34 10.72 -8.66
N PRO A 63 -9.36 11.59 -8.78
CA PRO A 63 -10.63 11.41 -8.10
C PRO A 63 -11.28 10.05 -8.41
N GLY A 64 -11.98 9.50 -7.43
CA GLY A 64 -12.71 8.24 -7.56
C GLY A 64 -12.40 7.25 -6.44
N ILE A 65 -12.92 6.03 -6.59
CA ILE A 65 -12.74 4.96 -5.62
C ILE A 65 -11.35 4.33 -5.79
N TRP A 66 -10.54 4.44 -4.75
CA TRP A 66 -9.27 3.76 -4.60
C TRP A 66 -9.45 2.55 -3.71
N GLU A 67 -8.86 1.42 -4.09
CA GLU A 67 -8.86 0.20 -3.30
C GLU A 67 -7.50 -0.04 -2.68
N PHE A 68 -7.48 -0.26 -1.38
CA PHE A 68 -6.29 -0.62 -0.61
C PHE A 68 -6.47 -2.04 -0.09
N LYS A 69 -5.53 -2.92 -0.41
CA LYS A 69 -5.52 -4.32 0.06
C LYS A 69 -4.19 -4.61 0.76
N LEU A 70 -4.23 -5.25 1.92
CA LEU A 70 -3.04 -5.64 2.67
C LEU A 70 -2.07 -6.41 1.77
N LEU A 71 -0.82 -5.98 1.71
CA LEU A 71 0.23 -6.69 0.99
C LEU A 71 0.68 -7.89 1.84
N THR A 72 0.45 -9.10 1.33
CA THR A 72 0.99 -10.34 1.93
C THR A 72 2.26 -10.77 1.20
N ILE A 73 3.09 -11.59 1.86
CA ILE A 73 4.30 -12.13 1.23
C ILE A 73 4.00 -13.01 0.02
N GLU A 74 2.88 -13.75 0.03
CA GLU A 74 2.44 -14.58 -1.09
C GLU A 74 2.10 -13.70 -2.29
N TYR A 75 1.30 -12.65 -2.08
CA TYR A 75 0.91 -11.75 -3.16
C TYR A 75 2.09 -10.94 -3.69
N PHE A 76 3.03 -10.59 -2.82
CA PHE A 76 4.30 -9.99 -3.21
C PHE A 76 5.09 -10.90 -4.16
N LYS A 77 5.28 -12.16 -3.77
CA LYS A 77 6.03 -13.19 -4.54
C LYS A 77 5.35 -13.55 -5.85
N GLU A 78 4.03 -13.52 -5.90
CA GLU A 78 3.28 -13.84 -7.12
C GLU A 78 3.39 -12.70 -8.15
N LYS A 79 3.17 -11.46 -7.71
CA LYS A 79 2.86 -10.36 -8.64
C LYS A 79 3.81 -9.16 -8.56
N PHE A 80 4.24 -8.75 -7.38
CA PHE A 80 4.94 -7.48 -7.20
C PHE A 80 6.47 -7.58 -7.29
N TYR A 81 7.06 -8.74 -7.00
CA TYR A 81 8.51 -8.88 -6.95
C TYR A 81 9.24 -8.55 -8.26
N LYS A 82 8.56 -8.65 -9.41
CA LYS A 82 9.14 -8.31 -10.72
C LYS A 82 9.23 -6.80 -10.95
N SER A 83 8.35 -6.03 -10.29
CA SER A 83 8.21 -4.59 -10.49
C SER A 83 8.87 -3.77 -9.37
N VAL A 84 9.48 -4.43 -8.39
CA VAL A 84 10.13 -3.80 -7.24
C VAL A 84 11.63 -4.03 -7.31
N THR A 85 12.41 -2.96 -7.11
CA THR A 85 13.86 -3.02 -6.97
C THR A 85 14.25 -3.99 -5.86
N ASN A 86 15.21 -4.88 -6.12
CA ASN A 86 15.60 -5.98 -5.22
C ASN A 86 14.51 -7.04 -4.97
N GLY A 87 13.40 -7.03 -5.71
CA GLY A 87 12.28 -7.96 -5.48
C GLY A 87 12.68 -9.43 -5.46
N LYS A 88 13.56 -9.90 -6.36
CA LYS A 88 14.10 -11.28 -6.32
C LYS A 88 14.82 -11.60 -5.00
N ILE A 89 15.70 -10.71 -4.56
CA ILE A 89 16.45 -10.87 -3.30
C ILE A 89 15.49 -10.90 -2.10
N ILE A 90 14.46 -10.05 -2.12
CA ILE A 90 13.40 -10.04 -1.11
C ILE A 90 12.68 -11.39 -1.09
N THR A 91 12.29 -11.93 -2.25
CA THR A 91 11.56 -13.21 -2.30
C THR A 91 12.34 -14.40 -1.76
N GLU A 92 13.68 -14.36 -1.87
CA GLU A 92 14.58 -15.41 -1.37
C GLU A 92 14.84 -15.32 0.13
N LYS A 93 14.84 -14.11 0.70
CA LYS A 93 15.23 -13.87 2.11
C LYS A 93 14.06 -13.64 3.05
N ILE A 94 12.91 -13.23 2.52
CA ILE A 94 11.73 -12.84 3.31
C ILE A 94 10.63 -13.87 3.08
N HIS A 95 10.15 -14.44 4.18
CA HIS A 95 9.21 -15.55 4.16
C HIS A 95 7.89 -15.26 4.88
N THR A 96 7.79 -14.15 5.63
CA THR A 96 6.57 -13.75 6.32
C THR A 96 6.12 -12.35 5.90
N THR A 97 4.82 -12.07 6.07
CA THR A 97 4.27 -10.73 5.80
C THR A 97 4.84 -9.70 6.76
N ASP A 98 5.03 -10.04 8.03
CA ASP A 98 5.59 -9.14 9.03
C ASP A 98 7.05 -8.78 8.72
N ASP A 99 7.87 -9.75 8.30
CA ASP A 99 9.24 -9.49 7.87
C ASP A 99 9.30 -8.60 6.62
N LEU A 100 8.36 -8.79 5.69
CA LEU A 100 8.24 -7.93 4.51
C LEU A 100 7.93 -6.48 4.90
N HIS A 101 6.98 -6.31 5.82
CA HIS A 101 6.59 -4.98 6.30
C HIS A 101 7.75 -4.32 7.04
N HIS A 102 8.44 -5.04 7.92
CA HIS A 102 9.65 -4.55 8.59
C HIS A 102 10.76 -4.17 7.60
N TRP A 103 10.97 -4.96 6.55
CA TRP A 103 11.98 -4.67 5.54
C TRP A 103 11.68 -3.36 4.80
N TYR A 104 10.44 -3.17 4.31
CA TYR A 104 10.04 -1.93 3.63
C TYR A 104 10.21 -0.71 4.53
N ARG A 105 9.75 -0.81 5.77
CA ARG A 105 9.86 0.27 6.76
C ARG A 105 11.31 0.65 7.03
N ARG A 106 12.19 -0.35 7.19
CA ARG A 106 13.63 -0.11 7.40
C ARG A 106 14.29 0.51 6.16
N GLU A 107 14.01 -0.03 4.98
CA GLU A 107 14.65 0.40 3.72
C GLU A 107 14.29 1.85 3.37
N PHE A 108 13.00 2.18 3.48
CA PHE A 108 12.49 3.51 3.12
C PHE A 108 12.37 4.48 4.30
N LYS A 109 12.77 4.05 5.50
CA LYS A 109 12.77 4.84 6.75
C LYS A 109 11.39 5.44 7.07
N VAL A 110 10.37 4.59 7.05
CA VAL A 110 8.96 4.92 7.34
C VAL A 110 8.38 4.14 8.52
#